data_AF-A0A813LD60-F1
#
_entry.id   AF-A0A813LD60-F1
#
_cell.length_a   1.000
_cell.length_b   1.000
_cell.length_c   1.000
_cell.angle_alpha   90.00
_cell.angle_beta   90.00
_cell.angle_gamma   90.00
#
_symmetry.space_group_name_H-M   'P 1'
#
loop_
_entity.id
_entity.type
_entity.pdbx_description
1 polymer ?
#
loop_
_entity_poly.entity_id
_entity_poly.type
_entity_poly.pdbx_seq_one_letter_code
_entity_poly.pdbx_strand_id
1 'polypeptide(L)'
;MTCSPRVCGFVVILGVFLIAQVASGSQDECLAAGGCFAKASSLAASTLEAAKGKDLHKQQAHNESEKPPSEAEVDRSTDTSLCEADKFANPDLCPSTCPYAAEMRDEFCHFRCVKKEECGLLNTVQNATIPDERLKFCRHCEVEGCMQCVASKPGQESLEKCQQCMPGYSLTREGECEMHGVWVFVLIAAVAGVLLVFAIWWYLCVSSKPSVNEAGVQYGLECRARSRISQAGTSETYALSTNLMTTNVAGPGTMALFRFEFAILVWAITLLAVWMGFVYFVSSDLLILGNRPAESPQILCAAIKWGRQRQMELIWTKVSWMAFAYAFSFAGAICYGVQQTKMFARVSAEEEVMTRYVAILEGLPKMKGSENVEEILKDAVAQACEVEVVGVSVCWDFGEHREEVMHALEDAEEPSEGQGSANTTSR
;
A
#
# COMPACT_ATOMS: atom_id res chain seq x y z
N MET A 1 -15.20 -42.92 -17.73
CA MET A 1 -13.98 -42.15 -17.47
C MET A 1 -14.40 -40.73 -17.16
N THR A 2 -14.11 -40.32 -15.93
CA THR A 2 -14.79 -39.27 -15.17
C THR A 2 -14.22 -37.88 -15.43
N CYS A 3 -15.10 -36.90 -15.65
CA CYS A 3 -14.82 -35.48 -15.58
C CYS A 3 -14.47 -35.06 -14.15
N SER A 4 -13.46 -34.19 -14.01
CA SER A 4 -13.11 -33.50 -12.77
C SER A 4 -13.41 -32.00 -12.92
N PRO A 5 -14.02 -31.32 -11.92
CA PRO A 5 -14.26 -29.89 -11.98
C PRO A 5 -13.03 -29.10 -11.49
N ARG A 6 -12.72 -28.03 -12.21
CA ARG A 6 -11.67 -27.06 -11.86
C ARG A 6 -12.09 -26.23 -10.64
N VAL A 7 -11.18 -26.17 -9.67
CA VAL A 7 -11.17 -25.23 -8.55
C VAL A 7 -10.91 -23.82 -9.10
N CYS A 8 -11.81 -22.87 -8.80
CA CYS A 8 -11.57 -21.44 -9.02
C CYS A 8 -10.57 -20.94 -7.97
N GLY A 9 -9.36 -20.60 -8.42
CA GLY A 9 -8.39 -19.88 -7.61
C GLY A 9 -8.77 -18.41 -7.47
N PHE A 10 -8.77 -17.92 -6.23
CA PHE A 10 -8.79 -16.50 -5.90
C PHE A 10 -7.54 -15.82 -6.51
N VAL A 11 -7.76 -14.89 -7.44
CA VAL A 11 -6.72 -13.95 -7.88
C VAL A 11 -6.73 -12.77 -6.94
N VAL A 12 -5.73 -12.69 -6.07
CA VAL A 12 -5.40 -11.47 -5.32
C VAL A 12 -4.80 -10.48 -6.31
N ILE A 13 -5.57 -9.45 -6.67
CA ILE A 13 -5.08 -8.33 -7.47
C ILE A 13 -4.21 -7.46 -6.55
N LEU A 14 -2.92 -7.75 -6.51
CA LEU A 14 -1.90 -6.80 -6.07
C LEU A 14 -1.78 -5.73 -7.17
N GLY A 15 -2.19 -4.51 -6.85
CA GLY A 15 -2.10 -3.35 -7.72
C GLY A 15 -0.64 -3.03 -8.06
N VAL A 16 -0.17 -3.60 -9.16
CA VAL A 16 1.08 -3.21 -9.82
C VAL A 16 0.79 -1.93 -10.60
N PHE A 17 1.34 -0.82 -10.13
CA PHE A 17 1.47 0.40 -10.90
C PHE A 17 2.31 0.09 -12.15
N LEU A 18 1.64 0.00 -13.31
CA LEU A 18 2.30 -0.11 -14.60
C LEU A 18 2.91 1.26 -14.93
N ILE A 19 4.20 1.44 -14.64
CA ILE A 19 4.97 2.55 -15.20
C ILE A 19 5.28 2.17 -16.64
N ALA A 20 4.63 2.87 -17.57
CA ALA A 20 4.95 2.76 -18.98
C ALA A 20 6.44 3.10 -19.21
N GLN A 21 7.19 2.15 -19.77
CA GLN A 21 8.49 2.43 -20.38
C GLN A 21 8.25 3.38 -21.56
N VAL A 22 8.60 4.66 -21.37
CA VAL A 22 8.84 5.55 -22.50
C VAL A 22 10.23 5.19 -23.03
N ALA A 23 10.24 4.52 -24.18
CA ALA A 23 11.45 4.28 -24.95
C ALA A 23 12.08 5.63 -25.33
N SER A 24 13.32 5.83 -24.91
CA SER A 24 14.15 6.99 -25.26
C SER A 24 14.54 6.93 -26.74
N GLY A 25 13.71 7.53 -27.59
CA GLY A 25 14.10 7.97 -28.92
C GLY A 25 14.84 9.30 -28.81
N SER A 26 15.99 9.38 -29.49
CA SER A 26 16.85 10.55 -29.72
C SER A 26 16.14 11.90 -29.62
N GLN A 27 16.57 12.74 -28.66
CA GLN A 27 16.18 14.15 -28.51
C GLN A 27 17.35 15.04 -28.94
N ASP A 28 17.41 15.34 -30.22
CA ASP A 28 17.87 16.64 -30.70
C ASP A 28 16.63 17.38 -31.22
N GLU A 29 16.52 18.67 -30.90
CA GLU A 29 15.41 19.59 -31.18
C GLU A 29 14.21 19.55 -30.21
N CYS A 30 14.17 20.50 -29.26
CA CYS A 30 13.01 21.38 -29.03
C CYS A 30 13.27 22.34 -27.86
N LEU A 31 13.90 23.47 -28.17
CA LEU A 31 14.13 24.60 -27.28
C LEU A 31 13.28 25.79 -27.75
N ALA A 32 11.95 25.75 -27.58
CA ALA A 32 11.06 26.92 -27.76
C ALA A 32 9.59 26.66 -27.35
N ALA A 33 9.26 26.66 -26.05
CA ALA A 33 7.85 26.77 -25.62
C ALA A 33 7.65 27.29 -24.17
N GLY A 34 8.61 28.04 -23.62
CA GLY A 34 8.58 28.49 -22.20
C GLY A 34 7.81 29.78 -21.91
N GLY A 35 6.83 30.17 -22.73
CA GLY A 35 6.27 31.55 -22.70
C GLY A 35 4.83 31.74 -22.18
N CYS A 36 3.99 30.70 -22.10
CA CYS A 36 2.53 30.92 -21.94
C CYS A 36 1.92 30.51 -20.60
N PHE A 37 2.62 29.81 -19.71
CA PHE A 37 2.00 29.27 -18.48
C PHE A 37 1.95 30.25 -17.30
N ALA A 38 2.72 31.34 -17.33
CA ALA A 38 2.80 32.28 -16.19
C ALA A 38 1.58 33.21 -16.05
N LYS A 39 0.68 33.30 -17.04
CA LYS A 39 -0.44 34.27 -17.05
C LYS A 39 -1.79 33.70 -16.59
N ALA A 40 -1.93 32.37 -16.48
CA ALA A 40 -3.18 31.73 -16.04
C ALA A 40 -3.29 31.63 -14.50
N SER A 41 -2.16 31.54 -13.78
CA SER A 41 -2.16 31.38 -12.32
C SER A 41 -2.48 32.69 -11.56
N SER A 42 -2.24 33.85 -12.17
CA SER A 42 -2.49 35.16 -11.55
C SER A 42 -3.97 35.57 -11.59
N LEU A 43 -4.75 35.12 -12.58
CA LEU A 43 -6.16 35.51 -12.69
C LEU A 43 -7.05 34.75 -11.68
N ALA A 44 -6.77 33.46 -11.45
CA ALA A 44 -7.56 32.63 -10.53
C ALA A 44 -7.44 33.05 -9.05
N ALA A 45 -6.31 33.63 -8.64
CA ALA A 45 -6.10 34.11 -7.28
C ALA A 45 -6.92 35.39 -6.98
N SER A 46 -7.11 36.26 -7.97
CA SER A 46 -7.77 37.56 -7.75
C SER A 46 -9.31 37.49 -7.65
N THR A 47 -9.94 36.49 -8.26
CA THR A 47 -11.41 36.29 -8.19
C THR A 47 -11.88 35.57 -6.93
N LEU A 48 -10.98 34.90 -6.19
CA LEU A 48 -11.35 34.15 -4.98
C LEU A 48 -11.45 35.04 -3.72
N GLU A 49 -10.74 36.16 -3.67
CA GLU A 49 -10.77 37.05 -2.50
C GLU A 49 -12.04 37.90 -2.42
N ALA A 50 -12.71 38.19 -3.54
CA ALA A 50 -13.93 39.01 -3.56
C ALA A 50 -15.20 38.27 -3.08
N ALA A 51 -15.21 36.93 -3.08
CA ALA A 51 -16.37 36.13 -2.67
C ALA A 51 -16.36 35.72 -1.18
N LYS A 52 -15.22 35.89 -0.48
CA LYS A 52 -15.02 35.34 0.88
C LYS A 52 -15.49 36.26 2.01
N GLY A 53 -15.79 37.53 1.72
CA GLY A 53 -16.03 38.56 2.74
C GLY A 53 -17.45 38.67 3.31
N LYS A 54 -18.47 38.02 2.73
CA LYS A 54 -19.87 38.21 3.17
C LYS A 54 -20.57 37.00 3.81
N ASP A 55 -20.06 35.78 3.63
CA ASP A 55 -20.70 34.58 4.20
C ASP A 55 -20.00 33.98 5.44
N LEU A 56 -18.76 34.36 5.72
CA LEU A 56 -18.00 33.79 6.85
C LEU A 56 -18.60 34.13 8.23
N HIS A 57 -19.20 35.32 8.37
CA HIS A 57 -19.78 35.76 9.65
C HIS A 57 -21.12 35.09 9.99
N LYS A 58 -21.82 34.49 9.01
CA LYS A 58 -23.11 33.81 9.25
C LYS A 58 -22.94 32.32 9.53
N GLN A 59 -21.83 31.71 9.13
CA GLN A 59 -21.51 30.31 9.43
C GLN A 59 -20.82 30.10 10.79
N GLN A 60 -20.08 31.09 11.31
CA GLN A 60 -19.47 30.96 12.64
C GLN A 60 -20.49 30.92 13.80
N ALA A 61 -21.65 31.56 13.66
CA ALA A 61 -22.68 31.53 14.69
C ALA A 61 -23.43 30.19 14.83
N HIS A 62 -23.28 29.26 13.87
CA HIS A 62 -23.87 27.92 13.94
C HIS A 62 -22.86 26.81 14.28
N ASN A 63 -21.56 27.09 14.23
CA ASN A 63 -20.51 26.09 14.47
C ASN A 63 -20.00 26.06 15.92
N GLU A 64 -20.42 26.99 16.80
CA GLU A 64 -19.97 27.03 18.20
C GLU A 64 -20.78 26.12 19.15
N SER A 65 -21.78 25.37 18.66
CA SER A 65 -22.67 24.55 19.51
C SER A 65 -22.55 23.03 19.36
N GLU A 66 -21.66 22.50 18.51
CA GLU A 66 -21.44 21.05 18.40
C GLU A 66 -19.99 20.68 18.77
N LYS A 67 -19.62 20.96 20.02
CA LYS A 67 -18.47 20.29 20.64
C LYS A 67 -18.87 18.83 20.88
N PRO A 68 -18.07 17.81 20.49
CA PRO A 68 -18.38 16.43 20.82
C PRO A 68 -18.48 16.29 22.35
N PRO A 69 -19.59 15.74 22.88
CA PRO A 69 -19.79 15.69 24.31
C PRO A 69 -18.71 14.79 24.93
N SER A 70 -17.86 15.39 25.76
CA SER A 70 -17.23 14.64 26.86
C SER A 70 -18.36 14.01 27.67
N GLU A 71 -18.16 12.82 28.26
CA GLU A 71 -19.13 12.02 29.05
C GLU A 71 -19.85 12.74 30.22
N ALA A 72 -19.68 14.06 30.36
CA ALA A 72 -20.42 14.94 31.25
C ALA A 72 -21.82 15.24 30.68
N GLU A 73 -22.86 14.83 31.42
CA GLU A 73 -24.27 15.17 31.25
C GLU A 73 -24.75 15.16 29.79
N VAL A 74 -25.16 13.99 29.32
CA VAL A 74 -25.90 13.91 28.06
C VAL A 74 -27.20 14.70 28.23
N ASP A 75 -27.25 15.88 27.62
CA ASP A 75 -28.37 16.81 27.68
C ASP A 75 -29.65 16.07 27.25
N ARG A 76 -30.56 15.84 28.20
CA ARG A 76 -31.87 15.27 27.92
C ARG A 76 -32.76 16.38 27.42
N SER A 77 -33.43 16.15 26.31
CA SER A 77 -34.44 17.09 25.85
C SER A 77 -35.56 17.25 26.90
N THR A 78 -36.01 18.48 27.13
CA THR A 78 -37.18 18.78 27.98
C THR A 78 -38.48 18.79 27.19
N ASP A 79 -38.40 18.64 25.86
CA ASP A 79 -39.54 18.68 24.95
C ASP A 79 -40.34 17.37 25.02
N THR A 80 -41.43 17.37 25.80
CA THR A 80 -42.33 16.22 25.92
C THR A 80 -43.10 15.91 24.63
N SER A 81 -43.12 16.83 23.64
CA SER A 81 -43.76 16.56 22.34
C SER A 81 -43.04 15.44 21.57
N LEU A 82 -41.78 15.15 21.92
CA LEU A 82 -41.01 14.02 21.38
C LEU A 82 -41.62 12.65 21.67
N CYS A 83 -42.45 12.52 22.70
CA CYS A 83 -43.15 11.26 22.99
C CYS A 83 -44.32 11.00 22.01
N GLU A 84 -44.89 12.06 21.44
CA GLU A 84 -46.10 12.00 20.61
C GLU A 84 -45.81 12.09 19.11
N ALA A 85 -44.67 12.67 18.74
CA ALA A 85 -44.27 12.91 17.35
C ALA A 85 -43.11 12.01 16.92
N ASP A 86 -43.20 11.54 15.67
CA ASP A 86 -42.13 10.79 15.02
C ASP A 86 -41.15 11.81 14.41
N LYS A 87 -39.87 11.77 14.80
CA LYS A 87 -38.85 12.71 14.30
C LYS A 87 -37.71 11.96 13.61
N PHE A 88 -37.18 12.54 12.54
CA PHE A 88 -35.98 12.01 11.89
C PHE A 88 -34.78 12.10 12.85
N ALA A 89 -34.13 10.96 13.11
CA ALA A 89 -32.91 10.75 13.89
C ALA A 89 -32.33 12.00 14.59
N ASN A 90 -32.94 12.37 15.72
CA ASN A 90 -32.46 13.45 16.56
C ASN A 90 -31.21 12.99 17.34
N PRO A 91 -30.08 13.71 17.35
CA PRO A 91 -28.95 13.35 18.20
C PRO A 91 -29.24 13.44 19.71
N ASP A 92 -30.19 14.26 20.13
CA ASP A 92 -30.50 14.46 21.55
C ASP A 92 -31.20 13.24 22.18
N LEU A 93 -30.92 13.00 23.46
CA LEU A 93 -31.63 11.97 24.22
C LEU A 93 -33.09 12.35 24.45
N CYS A 94 -33.93 11.32 24.47
CA CYS A 94 -35.34 11.44 24.81
C CYS A 94 -35.58 12.00 26.23
N PRO A 95 -36.71 12.71 26.45
CA PRO A 95 -37.07 13.26 27.76
C PRO A 95 -37.28 12.15 28.79
N SER A 96 -37.12 12.49 30.07
CA SER A 96 -37.26 11.53 31.19
C SER A 96 -38.64 10.86 31.28
N THR A 97 -39.68 11.47 30.69
CA THR A 97 -41.04 10.93 30.63
C THR A 97 -41.19 9.73 29.69
N CYS A 98 -40.37 9.66 28.64
CA CYS A 98 -40.35 8.59 27.65
C CYS A 98 -38.89 8.35 27.21
N PRO A 99 -38.04 7.81 28.09
CA PRO A 99 -36.60 7.93 27.94
C PRO A 99 -35.99 7.05 26.85
N TYR A 100 -36.75 6.19 26.17
CA TYR A 100 -36.24 5.26 25.17
C TYR A 100 -36.59 5.71 23.75
N ALA A 101 -35.63 5.72 22.84
CA ALA A 101 -35.92 5.91 21.42
C ALA A 101 -36.28 4.58 20.73
N ALA A 102 -37.39 4.56 19.99
CA ALA A 102 -37.83 3.39 19.21
C ALA A 102 -37.93 3.73 17.73
N GLU A 103 -37.46 2.83 16.86
CA GLU A 103 -37.52 2.99 15.41
C GLU A 103 -38.94 2.77 14.88
N MET A 104 -39.38 3.65 13.97
CA MET A 104 -40.70 3.56 13.33
C MET A 104 -40.70 2.48 12.23
N ARG A 105 -41.81 1.74 12.11
CA ARG A 105 -41.92 0.66 11.12
C ARG A 105 -42.00 1.17 9.67
N ASP A 106 -42.71 2.27 9.46
CA ASP A 106 -43.09 2.74 8.13
C ASP A 106 -42.11 3.79 7.56
N GLU A 107 -41.25 4.36 8.39
CA GLU A 107 -40.33 5.45 8.02
C GLU A 107 -38.90 5.15 8.47
N PHE A 108 -37.98 5.01 7.52
CA PHE A 108 -36.58 4.71 7.80
C PHE A 108 -35.87 5.88 8.50
N CYS A 109 -35.06 5.59 9.52
CA CYS A 109 -34.37 6.59 10.35
C CYS A 109 -35.30 7.57 11.10
N HIS A 110 -36.58 7.25 11.22
CA HIS A 110 -37.49 7.99 12.08
C HIS A 110 -37.63 7.26 13.42
N PHE A 111 -37.56 8.05 14.49
CA PHE A 111 -37.58 7.55 15.85
C PHE A 111 -38.65 8.31 16.64
N ARG A 112 -39.28 7.58 17.56
CA ARG A 112 -40.23 8.10 18.53
C ARG A 112 -39.76 7.78 19.93
N CYS A 113 -39.89 8.72 20.84
CA CYS A 113 -39.57 8.47 22.24
C CYS A 113 -40.72 7.73 22.93
N VAL A 114 -40.42 6.63 23.62
CA VAL A 114 -41.39 5.72 24.25
C VAL A 114 -40.96 5.37 25.67
N LYS A 115 -41.90 4.86 26.48
CA LYS A 115 -41.58 4.28 27.79
C LYS A 115 -40.97 2.89 27.65
N LYS A 116 -40.39 2.40 28.75
CA LYS A 116 -39.75 1.08 28.82
C LYS A 116 -40.70 -0.05 28.38
N GLU A 117 -41.96 0.05 28.78
CA GLU A 117 -43.01 -0.94 28.53
C GLU A 117 -43.62 -0.80 27.13
N GLU A 118 -43.31 0.28 26.41
CA GLU A 118 -43.88 0.63 25.11
C GLU A 118 -42.94 0.29 23.93
N CYS A 119 -41.76 -0.28 24.20
CA CYS A 119 -40.87 -0.78 23.14
C CYS A 119 -41.58 -1.84 22.27
N GLY A 120 -41.60 -1.64 20.95
CA GLY A 120 -42.29 -2.49 19.97
C GLY A 120 -43.80 -2.25 19.87
N LEU A 121 -44.35 -1.26 20.57
CA LEU A 121 -45.74 -0.80 20.46
C LEU A 121 -45.81 0.51 19.64
N LEU A 122 -47.00 1.12 19.54
CA LEU A 122 -47.18 2.46 18.93
C LEU A 122 -46.64 2.61 17.49
N ASN A 123 -46.80 1.59 16.65
CA ASN A 123 -46.29 1.55 15.27
C ASN A 123 -44.76 1.54 15.13
N THR A 124 -44.03 1.24 16.21
CA THR A 124 -42.59 0.98 16.16
C THR A 124 -42.30 -0.44 15.66
N VAL A 125 -41.03 -0.74 15.37
CA VAL A 125 -40.62 -2.06 14.90
C VAL A 125 -40.97 -3.13 15.96
N GLN A 126 -41.89 -4.03 15.60
CA GLN A 126 -42.45 -5.03 16.52
C GLN A 126 -41.42 -6.00 17.15
N ASN A 127 -40.25 -6.17 16.53
CA ASN A 127 -39.20 -7.05 17.01
C ASN A 127 -38.20 -6.34 17.95
N ALA A 128 -38.29 -5.01 18.10
CA ALA A 128 -37.44 -4.19 18.96
C ALA A 128 -38.13 -3.94 20.32
N THR A 129 -38.46 -5.00 21.05
CA THR A 129 -39.18 -4.90 22.33
C THR A 129 -38.27 -4.73 23.55
N ILE A 130 -36.94 -4.78 23.36
CA ILE A 130 -35.98 -4.82 24.47
C ILE A 130 -35.46 -3.41 24.77
N PRO A 131 -35.76 -2.84 25.95
CA PRO A 131 -35.23 -1.54 26.35
C PRO A 131 -33.77 -1.66 26.81
N ASP A 132 -32.84 -1.00 26.12
CA ASP A 132 -31.43 -0.92 26.53
C ASP A 132 -31.25 0.18 27.58
N GLU A 133 -30.94 -0.21 28.82
CA GLU A 133 -30.76 0.74 29.93
C GLU A 133 -29.51 1.62 29.80
N ARG A 134 -28.47 1.16 29.07
CA ARG A 134 -27.22 1.89 28.88
C ARG A 134 -27.38 2.95 27.80
N LEU A 135 -27.90 2.54 26.65
CA LEU A 135 -28.01 3.38 25.46
C LEU A 135 -29.34 4.10 25.32
N LYS A 136 -30.33 3.78 26.17
CA LYS A 136 -31.67 4.40 26.18
C LYS A 136 -32.39 4.34 24.83
N PHE A 137 -32.36 3.17 24.18
CA PHE A 137 -33.12 2.90 22.96
C PHE A 137 -33.75 1.50 23.02
N CYS A 138 -34.80 1.28 22.25
CA CYS A 138 -35.42 -0.03 22.09
C CYS A 138 -34.61 -0.80 21.03
N ARG A 139 -33.86 -1.81 21.48
CA ARG A 139 -33.03 -2.66 20.62
C ARG A 139 -33.75 -3.91 20.17
N HIS A 140 -33.26 -4.48 19.08
CA HIS A 140 -33.64 -5.82 18.65
C HIS A 140 -33.01 -6.86 19.57
N CYS A 141 -33.58 -8.06 19.57
CA CYS A 141 -32.96 -9.23 20.19
C CYS A 141 -31.59 -9.46 19.55
N GLU A 142 -30.54 -9.38 20.36
CA GLU A 142 -29.15 -9.48 19.91
C GLU A 142 -28.40 -10.40 20.86
N VAL A 143 -28.31 -11.67 20.47
CA VAL A 143 -27.51 -12.68 21.16
C VAL A 143 -26.37 -13.07 20.23
N GLU A 144 -25.13 -12.97 20.72
CA GLU A 144 -23.94 -13.31 19.94
C GLU A 144 -24.06 -14.72 19.36
N GLY A 145 -23.82 -14.87 18.04
CA GLY A 145 -23.92 -16.15 17.35
C GLY A 145 -25.34 -16.67 17.13
N CYS A 146 -26.39 -15.89 17.42
CA CYS A 146 -27.77 -16.27 17.19
C CYS A 146 -28.26 -15.91 15.77
N MET A 147 -28.85 -16.88 15.07
CA MET A 147 -29.47 -16.69 13.75
C MET A 147 -30.93 -16.23 13.86
N GLN A 148 -31.69 -16.82 14.78
CA GLN A 148 -33.08 -16.44 15.07
C GLN A 148 -33.22 -16.14 16.55
N CYS A 149 -33.31 -14.86 16.87
CA CYS A 149 -33.45 -14.37 18.23
C CYS A 149 -34.92 -14.02 18.49
N VAL A 150 -35.46 -14.47 19.61
CA VAL A 150 -36.85 -14.19 20.01
C VAL A 150 -36.81 -13.25 21.21
N ALA A 151 -37.31 -12.03 21.01
CA ALA A 151 -37.47 -11.09 22.10
C ALA A 151 -38.64 -11.53 23.00
N SER A 152 -38.46 -11.45 24.31
CA SER A 152 -39.53 -11.74 25.26
C SER A 152 -40.61 -10.65 25.23
N LYS A 153 -41.78 -10.97 25.80
CA LYS A 153 -42.86 -9.99 25.91
C LYS A 153 -42.42 -8.82 26.82
N PRO A 154 -42.91 -7.60 26.56
CA PRO A 154 -42.61 -6.44 27.41
C PRO A 154 -42.89 -6.76 28.89
N GLY A 155 -41.91 -6.52 29.76
CA GLY A 155 -42.04 -6.70 31.21
C GLY A 155 -41.59 -8.06 31.79
N GLN A 156 -41.01 -8.97 30.99
CA GLN A 156 -40.38 -10.20 31.51
C GLN A 156 -38.89 -9.99 31.90
N GLU A 157 -38.41 -10.73 32.91
CA GLU A 157 -37.01 -10.63 33.39
C GLU A 157 -35.97 -11.17 32.41
N SER A 158 -36.27 -12.27 31.68
CA SER A 158 -35.37 -12.80 30.65
C SER A 158 -35.69 -12.15 29.30
N LEU A 159 -34.97 -11.10 28.94
CA LEU A 159 -35.33 -10.23 27.82
C LEU A 159 -35.06 -10.86 26.44
N GLU A 160 -34.06 -11.73 26.34
CA GLU A 160 -33.66 -12.36 25.07
C GLU A 160 -33.33 -13.84 25.23
N LYS A 161 -33.74 -14.64 24.24
CA LYS A 161 -33.35 -16.05 24.10
C LYS A 161 -33.10 -16.36 22.64
N CYS A 162 -32.01 -17.06 22.36
CA CYS A 162 -31.79 -17.58 21.02
C CYS A 162 -32.65 -18.80 20.75
N GLN A 163 -33.35 -18.82 19.63
CA GLN A 163 -34.11 -19.98 19.16
C GLN A 163 -33.25 -20.88 18.26
N GLN A 164 -32.40 -20.28 17.43
CA GLN A 164 -31.53 -21.00 16.50
C GLN A 164 -30.17 -20.31 16.40
N CYS A 165 -29.10 -21.02 16.74
CA CYS A 165 -27.72 -20.51 16.58
C CYS A 165 -27.26 -20.58 15.13
N MET A 166 -26.30 -19.71 14.76
CA MET A 166 -25.62 -19.75 13.47
C MET A 166 -24.81 -21.05 13.30
N PRO A 167 -24.55 -21.51 12.07
CA PRO A 167 -23.70 -22.68 11.83
C PRO A 167 -22.33 -22.53 12.52
N GLY A 168 -21.93 -23.53 13.32
CA GLY A 168 -20.69 -23.51 14.11
C GLY A 168 -20.87 -23.14 15.59
N TYR A 169 -22.08 -22.79 16.00
CA TYR A 169 -22.45 -22.54 17.39
C TYR A 169 -23.42 -23.61 17.91
N SER A 170 -23.42 -23.88 19.21
CA SER A 170 -24.40 -24.75 19.88
C SER A 170 -25.21 -23.97 20.90
N LEU A 171 -26.49 -24.32 21.02
CA LEU A 171 -27.43 -23.66 21.91
C LEU A 171 -27.29 -24.21 23.33
N THR A 172 -26.93 -23.34 24.27
CA THR A 172 -26.87 -23.65 25.71
C THR A 172 -28.28 -23.66 26.31
N ARG A 173 -28.45 -24.33 27.45
CA ARG A 173 -29.75 -24.42 28.16
C ARG A 173 -30.33 -23.05 28.54
N GLU A 174 -29.47 -22.05 28.68
CA GLU A 174 -29.82 -20.68 29.06
C GLU A 174 -30.30 -19.85 27.85
N GLY A 175 -30.18 -20.37 26.63
CA GLY A 175 -30.57 -19.68 25.39
C GLY A 175 -29.44 -18.88 24.76
N GLU A 176 -28.21 -19.09 25.20
CA GLU A 176 -26.99 -18.51 24.62
C GLU A 176 -26.38 -19.44 23.57
N CYS A 177 -25.59 -18.89 22.64
CA CYS A 177 -24.92 -19.65 21.59
C CYS A 177 -23.41 -19.69 21.85
N GLU A 178 -22.86 -20.86 22.12
CA GLU A 178 -21.42 -21.05 22.32
C GLU A 178 -20.73 -21.48 21.02
N MET A 179 -19.60 -20.84 20.69
CA MET A 179 -18.84 -21.13 19.47
C MET A 179 -18.01 -22.42 19.63
N HIS A 180 -18.30 -23.47 18.84
CA HIS A 180 -17.47 -24.69 18.82
C HIS A 180 -16.07 -24.46 18.21
N GLY A 181 -15.90 -23.41 17.41
CA GLY A 181 -14.68 -23.07 16.68
C GLY A 181 -13.49 -22.62 17.54
N VAL A 182 -13.65 -22.36 18.83
CA VAL A 182 -12.54 -21.97 19.72
C VAL A 182 -11.44 -23.04 19.71
N TRP A 183 -11.82 -24.32 19.66
CA TRP A 183 -10.88 -25.44 19.56
C TRP A 183 -10.02 -25.41 18.29
N VAL A 184 -10.52 -24.84 17.18
CA VAL A 184 -9.74 -24.71 15.94
C VAL A 184 -8.63 -23.68 16.12
N PHE A 185 -8.90 -22.53 16.75
CA PHE A 185 -7.87 -21.54 17.04
C PHE A 185 -6.83 -22.07 18.02
N VAL A 186 -7.27 -22.80 19.05
CA VAL A 186 -6.37 -23.50 19.98
C VAL A 186 -5.51 -24.53 19.24
N LEU A 187 -6.08 -25.29 18.29
CA LEU A 187 -5.34 -26.24 17.47
C LEU A 187 -4.31 -25.55 16.56
N ILE A 188 -4.67 -24.44 15.89
CA ILE A 188 -3.76 -23.66 15.05
C ILE A 188 -2.59 -23.12 15.90
N ALA A 189 -2.90 -22.53 17.06
CA ALA A 189 -1.89 -22.03 17.99
C ALA A 189 -0.98 -23.16 18.50
N ALA A 190 -1.54 -24.34 18.80
CA ALA A 190 -0.77 -25.52 19.21
C ALA A 190 0.16 -26.01 18.09
N VAL A 191 -0.31 -26.10 16.85
CA VAL A 191 0.51 -26.49 15.68
C VAL A 191 1.62 -25.47 15.44
N ALA A 192 1.31 -24.16 15.47
CA ALA A 192 2.32 -23.10 15.35
C ALA A 192 3.38 -23.20 16.47
N GLY A 193 2.95 -23.48 17.70
CA GLY A 193 3.85 -23.73 18.83
C GLY A 193 4.75 -24.94 18.62
N VAL A 194 4.23 -26.07 18.13
CA VAL A 194 5.01 -27.27 17.82
C VAL A 194 6.03 -27.00 16.69
N LEU A 195 5.63 -26.29 15.63
CA LEU A 195 6.53 -25.90 14.55
C LEU A 195 7.64 -24.97 15.04
N LEU A 196 7.34 -24.03 15.94
CA LEU A 196 8.33 -23.16 16.56
C LEU A 196 9.31 -23.96 17.41
N VAL A 197 8.83 -24.89 18.25
CA VAL A 197 9.68 -25.79 19.05
C VAL A 197 10.57 -26.64 18.15
N PHE A 198 10.03 -27.17 17.05
CA PHE A 198 10.81 -27.94 16.07
C PHE A 198 11.86 -27.08 15.36
N ALA A 199 11.53 -25.83 14.98
CA ALA A 199 12.48 -24.90 14.37
C ALA A 199 13.61 -24.53 15.34
N ILE A 200 13.29 -24.29 16.61
CA ILE A 200 14.29 -24.03 17.66
C ILE A 200 15.16 -25.28 17.88
N TRP A 201 14.56 -26.46 18.02
CA TRP A 201 15.29 -27.72 18.16
C TRP A 201 16.20 -27.98 16.97
N TRP A 202 15.69 -27.84 15.74
CA TRP A 202 16.47 -27.97 14.51
C TRP A 202 17.63 -26.98 14.48
N TYR A 203 17.38 -25.71 14.80
CA TYR A 203 18.42 -24.68 14.87
C TYR A 203 19.50 -25.03 15.91
N LEU A 204 19.11 -25.52 17.10
CA LEU A 204 20.04 -25.96 18.14
C LEU A 204 20.85 -27.19 17.69
N CYS A 205 20.22 -28.17 17.05
CA CYS A 205 20.90 -29.33 16.47
C CYS A 205 21.88 -28.92 15.36
N VAL A 206 21.49 -28.03 14.45
CA VAL A 206 22.36 -27.49 13.39
C VAL A 206 23.52 -26.71 14.00
N SER A 207 23.26 -25.89 15.02
CA SER A 207 24.29 -25.11 15.72
C SER A 207 25.24 -25.96 16.56
N SER A 208 24.79 -27.14 17.00
CA SER A 208 25.59 -28.08 17.81
C SER A 208 26.32 -29.14 16.98
N LYS A 209 26.06 -29.23 15.67
CA LYS A 209 26.77 -30.16 14.80
C LYS A 209 28.23 -29.70 14.64
N PRO A 210 29.22 -30.58 14.89
CA PRO A 210 30.61 -30.25 14.65
C PRO A 210 30.86 -30.03 13.15
N SER A 211 31.70 -29.04 12.82
CA SER A 211 32.11 -28.80 11.44
C SER A 211 33.01 -29.95 10.97
N VAL A 212 32.49 -30.81 10.09
CA VAL A 212 33.22 -31.99 9.59
C VAL A 212 34.22 -31.61 8.49
N ASN A 213 34.00 -30.49 7.81
CA ASN A 213 34.85 -30.00 6.73
C ASN A 213 35.22 -28.53 6.98
N GLU A 214 36.10 -28.32 7.95
CA GLU A 214 36.57 -26.98 8.30
C GLU A 214 37.26 -26.28 7.13
N ALA A 215 37.98 -27.04 6.28
CA ALA A 215 38.60 -26.51 5.06
C ALA A 215 37.56 -25.96 4.07
N GLY A 216 36.46 -26.68 3.85
CA GLY A 216 35.36 -26.23 3.00
C GLY A 216 34.63 -25.00 3.56
N VAL A 217 34.44 -24.93 4.89
CA VAL A 217 33.86 -23.75 5.55
C VAL A 217 34.77 -22.54 5.41
N GLN A 218 36.08 -22.70 5.63
CA GLN A 218 37.06 -21.64 5.44
C GLN A 218 37.08 -21.15 3.98
N TYR A 219 37.11 -22.08 3.01
CA TYR A 219 37.01 -21.74 1.59
C TYR A 219 35.70 -21.00 1.27
N GLY A 220 34.57 -21.44 1.81
CA GLY A 220 33.28 -20.76 1.63
C GLY A 220 33.25 -19.34 2.25
N LEU A 221 33.86 -19.17 3.43
CA LEU A 221 34.02 -17.86 4.07
C LEU A 221 34.95 -16.95 3.25
N GLU A 222 36.01 -17.49 2.67
CA GLU A 222 36.90 -16.76 1.75
C GLU A 222 36.16 -16.36 0.47
N CYS A 223 35.43 -17.27 -0.18
CA CYS A 223 34.60 -16.96 -1.34
C CYS A 223 33.58 -15.88 -1.02
N ARG A 224 32.91 -15.98 0.14
CA ARG A 224 31.98 -14.93 0.62
C ARG A 224 32.71 -13.62 0.91
N ALA A 225 33.93 -13.66 1.44
CA ALA A 225 34.73 -12.45 1.67
C ALA A 225 35.12 -11.79 0.34
N ARG A 226 35.48 -12.58 -0.68
CA ARG A 226 35.77 -12.11 -2.05
C ARG A 226 34.53 -11.53 -2.74
N SER A 227 33.32 -12.00 -2.40
CA SER A 227 32.08 -11.46 -2.93
C SER A 227 31.57 -10.22 -2.17
N ARG A 228 32.25 -9.78 -1.10
CA ARG A 228 31.88 -8.53 -0.42
C ARG A 228 32.33 -7.35 -1.27
N ILE A 229 31.47 -6.35 -1.31
CA ILE A 229 31.80 -5.08 -1.95
C ILE A 229 32.75 -4.32 -1.01
N SER A 230 33.99 -4.17 -1.45
CA SER A 230 35.03 -3.41 -0.77
C SER A 230 35.17 -2.02 -1.36
N GLN A 231 35.76 -1.10 -0.58
CA GLN A 231 35.98 0.26 -1.05
C GLN A 231 37.03 0.29 -2.18
N ALA A 232 36.89 1.23 -3.10
CA ALA A 232 37.84 1.37 -4.20
C ALA A 232 39.28 1.57 -3.68
N GLY A 233 40.17 0.66 -4.05
CA GLY A 233 41.58 0.70 -3.65
C GLY A 233 41.90 0.18 -2.25
N THR A 234 40.93 -0.32 -1.49
CA THR A 234 41.18 -0.95 -0.18
C THR A 234 40.51 -2.33 -0.07
N SER A 235 40.99 -3.18 0.83
CA SER A 235 40.35 -4.45 1.17
C SER A 235 39.23 -4.31 2.21
N GLU A 236 38.95 -3.08 2.66
CA GLU A 236 37.98 -2.82 3.71
C GLU A 236 36.56 -2.72 3.15
N THR A 237 35.61 -3.29 3.88
CA THR A 237 34.19 -3.22 3.55
C THR A 237 33.63 -1.83 3.86
N TYR A 238 32.60 -1.39 3.13
CA TYR A 238 31.88 -0.17 3.48
C TYR A 238 31.23 -0.29 4.87
N ALA A 239 31.32 0.78 5.67
CA ALA A 239 30.65 0.84 6.96
C ALA A 239 29.12 0.89 6.76
N LEU A 240 28.35 0.33 7.70
CA LEU A 240 26.87 0.35 7.64
C LEU A 240 26.28 1.79 7.72
N SER A 241 27.07 2.75 8.19
CA SER A 241 26.71 4.18 8.21
C SER A 241 26.97 4.91 6.89
N THR A 242 27.52 4.22 5.88
CA THR A 242 27.81 4.82 4.57
C THR A 242 26.52 5.27 3.91
N ASN A 243 26.46 6.54 3.50
CA ASN A 243 25.31 7.07 2.80
C ASN A 243 25.28 6.60 1.34
N LEU A 244 24.40 5.65 1.06
CA LEU A 244 24.22 5.04 -0.26
C LEU A 244 23.59 5.99 -1.29
N MET A 245 23.09 7.16 -0.89
CA MET A 245 22.56 8.17 -1.81
C MET A 245 23.66 9.04 -2.44
N THR A 246 24.84 9.06 -1.84
CA THR A 246 25.97 9.92 -2.24
C THR A 246 27.21 9.14 -2.62
N THR A 247 27.40 7.95 -2.04
CA THR A 247 28.56 7.11 -2.28
C THR A 247 28.19 5.95 -3.21
N ASN A 248 28.96 5.79 -4.28
CA ASN A 248 28.80 4.67 -5.19
C ASN A 248 29.44 3.41 -4.59
N VAL A 249 28.61 2.49 -4.13
CA VAL A 249 29.05 1.22 -3.52
C VAL A 249 28.94 0.06 -4.51
N ALA A 250 27.81 -0.05 -5.20
CA ALA A 250 27.49 -1.19 -6.08
C ALA A 250 27.04 -0.73 -7.48
N GLY A 251 27.59 0.38 -7.94
CA GLY A 251 27.23 1.02 -9.21
C GLY A 251 26.13 2.09 -9.07
N PRO A 252 25.92 2.86 -10.14
CA PRO A 252 24.95 3.96 -10.17
C PRO A 252 23.50 3.51 -9.95
N GLY A 253 23.17 2.27 -10.29
CA GLY A 253 21.83 1.70 -10.09
C GLY A 253 21.43 1.60 -8.62
N THR A 254 22.34 1.20 -7.74
CA THR A 254 22.06 1.15 -6.29
C THR A 254 21.88 2.54 -5.72
N MET A 255 22.71 3.51 -6.13
CA MET A 255 22.53 4.90 -5.71
C MET A 255 21.19 5.46 -6.19
N ALA A 256 20.79 5.16 -7.43
CA ALA A 256 19.50 5.56 -7.99
C ALA A 256 18.33 5.04 -7.15
N LEU A 257 18.38 3.76 -6.76
CA LEU A 257 17.35 3.12 -5.94
C LEU A 257 17.16 3.82 -4.58
N PHE A 258 18.24 4.01 -3.81
CA PHE A 258 18.12 4.66 -2.50
C PHE A 258 17.67 6.12 -2.60
N ARG A 259 18.09 6.84 -3.65
CA ARG A 259 17.60 8.21 -3.91
C ARG A 259 16.12 8.23 -4.29
N PHE A 260 15.65 7.23 -5.03
CA PHE A 260 14.23 7.06 -5.35
C PHE A 260 13.40 6.82 -4.09
N GLU A 261 13.83 5.86 -3.24
CA GLU A 261 13.17 5.59 -1.96
C GLU A 261 13.08 6.84 -1.09
N PHE A 262 14.18 7.60 -0.98
CA PHE A 262 14.20 8.87 -0.26
C PHE A 262 13.26 9.91 -0.89
N ALA A 263 13.21 10.02 -2.22
CA ALA A 263 12.31 10.94 -2.91
C ALA A 263 10.83 10.58 -2.65
N ILE A 264 10.47 9.29 -2.66
CA ILE A 264 9.13 8.81 -2.31
C ILE A 264 8.80 9.13 -0.85
N LEU A 265 9.74 8.96 0.08
CA LEU A 265 9.56 9.32 1.48
C LEU A 265 9.28 10.83 1.65
N VAL A 266 10.10 11.69 1.02
CA VAL A 266 9.92 13.15 1.05
C VAL A 266 8.59 13.56 0.43
N TRP A 267 8.21 12.95 -0.70
CA TRP A 267 6.93 13.16 -1.35
C TRP A 267 5.75 12.80 -0.42
N ALA A 268 5.79 11.62 0.21
CA ALA A 268 4.73 11.16 1.11
C ALA A 268 4.58 12.06 2.35
N ILE A 269 5.71 12.44 2.98
CA ILE A 269 5.72 13.35 4.13
C ILE A 269 5.17 14.72 3.73
N THR A 270 5.54 15.23 2.55
CA THR A 270 5.06 16.54 2.07
C THR A 270 3.57 16.51 1.81
N LEU A 271 3.05 15.49 1.11
CA LEU A 271 1.60 15.34 0.91
C LEU A 271 0.85 15.20 2.23
N LEU A 272 1.36 14.42 3.18
CA LEU A 272 0.74 14.31 4.50
C LEU A 272 0.73 15.64 5.24
N ALA A 273 1.85 16.37 5.27
CA ALA A 273 1.95 17.65 5.94
C ALA A 273 1.01 18.71 5.33
N VAL A 274 0.95 18.80 3.99
CA VAL A 274 0.04 19.74 3.31
C VAL A 274 -1.41 19.31 3.51
N TRP A 275 -1.73 18.01 3.49
CA TRP A 275 -3.07 17.51 3.80
C TRP A 275 -3.49 17.90 5.23
N MET A 276 -2.63 17.65 6.21
CA MET A 276 -2.90 17.99 7.61
C MET A 276 -3.08 19.50 7.79
N GLY A 277 -2.25 20.32 7.15
CA GLY A 277 -2.42 21.77 7.13
C GLY A 277 -3.75 22.16 6.49
N PHE A 278 -4.10 21.59 5.35
CA PHE A 278 -5.33 21.88 4.62
C PHE A 278 -6.58 21.51 5.43
N VAL A 279 -6.59 20.35 6.09
CA VAL A 279 -7.64 19.96 7.04
C VAL A 279 -7.75 20.96 8.18
N TYR A 280 -6.63 21.33 8.80
CA TYR A 280 -6.63 22.28 9.92
C TYR A 280 -7.14 23.67 9.52
N PHE A 281 -6.83 24.12 8.30
CA PHE A 281 -7.28 25.42 7.79
C PHE A 281 -8.73 25.45 7.29
N VAL A 282 -9.22 24.36 6.69
CA VAL A 282 -10.56 24.33 6.07
C VAL A 282 -11.62 23.87 7.06
N SER A 283 -11.47 22.68 7.64
CA SER A 283 -12.33 22.14 8.70
C SER A 283 -11.74 20.83 9.25
N SER A 284 -11.64 20.72 10.57
CA SER A 284 -11.28 19.48 11.26
C SER A 284 -12.29 18.35 11.05
N ASP A 285 -13.50 18.65 10.59
CA ASP A 285 -14.55 17.67 10.32
C ASP A 285 -14.11 16.62 9.28
N LEU A 286 -13.16 16.97 8.39
CA LEU A 286 -12.61 16.05 7.39
C LEU A 286 -11.96 14.79 8.00
N LEU A 287 -11.40 14.89 9.22
CA LEU A 287 -10.81 13.74 9.92
C LEU A 287 -11.85 12.90 10.65
N ILE A 288 -12.97 13.52 11.02
CA ILE A 288 -14.05 12.92 11.80
C ILE A 288 -15.08 12.25 10.87
N LEU A 289 -15.18 12.74 9.63
CA LEU A 289 -16.13 12.27 8.63
C LEU A 289 -15.92 10.79 8.30
N GLY A 290 -16.88 9.95 8.68
CA GLY A 290 -16.83 8.49 8.49
C GLY A 290 -16.24 7.70 9.66
N ASN A 291 -15.64 8.37 10.65
CA ASN A 291 -15.07 7.75 11.85
C ASN A 291 -15.86 8.07 13.13
N ARG A 292 -17.04 8.70 13.03
CA ARG A 292 -17.89 8.93 14.20
C ARG A 292 -18.40 7.58 14.71
N PRO A 293 -18.16 7.23 15.98
CA PRO A 293 -18.74 6.03 16.55
C PRO A 293 -20.26 6.16 16.57
N ALA A 294 -20.95 5.09 16.23
CA ALA A 294 -22.40 5.01 16.27
C ALA A 294 -22.80 3.77 17.06
N GLU A 295 -23.10 3.97 18.35
CA GLU A 295 -23.51 2.88 19.24
C GLU A 295 -24.99 2.51 19.08
N SER A 296 -25.80 3.41 18.52
CA SER A 296 -27.23 3.18 18.29
C SER A 296 -27.62 3.47 16.83
N PRO A 297 -28.68 2.82 16.31
CA PRO A 297 -29.17 3.07 14.95
C PRO A 297 -29.60 4.53 14.74
N GLN A 298 -30.10 5.19 15.79
CA GLN A 298 -30.46 6.61 15.75
C GLN A 298 -29.23 7.51 15.53
N ILE A 299 -28.17 7.29 16.32
CA ILE A 299 -26.91 8.05 16.17
C ILE A 299 -26.29 7.75 14.81
N LEU A 300 -26.39 6.50 14.32
CA LEU A 300 -25.92 6.13 12.98
C LEU A 300 -26.66 6.91 11.89
N CYS A 301 -27.99 6.94 11.93
CA CYS A 301 -28.81 7.69 10.98
C CYS A 301 -28.51 9.19 11.02
N ALA A 302 -28.36 9.75 12.21
CA ALA A 302 -27.97 11.15 12.40
C ALA A 302 -26.57 11.42 11.82
N ALA A 303 -25.59 10.55 12.10
CA ALA A 303 -24.24 10.63 11.59
C ALA A 303 -24.17 10.49 10.06
N ILE A 304 -25.00 9.63 9.46
CA ILE A 304 -25.10 9.47 8.01
C ILE A 304 -25.71 10.73 7.37
N LYS A 305 -26.80 11.28 7.92
CA LYS A 305 -27.41 12.52 7.41
C LYS A 305 -26.43 13.69 7.50
N TRP A 306 -25.81 13.88 8.66
CA TRP A 306 -24.78 14.89 8.89
C TRP A 306 -23.61 14.68 7.93
N GLY A 307 -23.13 13.44 7.80
CA GLY A 307 -22.02 13.08 6.92
C GLY A 307 -22.33 13.40 5.45
N ARG A 308 -23.53 13.06 4.97
CA ARG A 308 -23.98 13.39 3.61
C ARG A 308 -24.01 14.90 3.38
N GLN A 309 -24.56 15.67 4.33
CA GLN A 309 -24.61 17.12 4.23
C GLN A 309 -23.20 17.72 4.18
N ARG A 310 -22.31 17.33 5.09
CA ARG A 310 -20.91 17.80 5.11
C ARG A 310 -20.12 17.35 3.89
N GLN A 311 -20.36 16.16 3.36
CA GLN A 311 -19.73 15.72 2.12
C GLN A 311 -20.09 16.61 0.94
N MET A 312 -21.34 17.05 0.84
CA MET A 312 -21.78 17.95 -0.24
C MET A 312 -21.17 19.34 -0.09
N GLU A 313 -21.02 19.85 1.14
CA GLU A 313 -20.36 21.12 1.41
C GLU A 313 -18.85 21.07 1.11
N LEU A 314 -18.19 19.95 1.45
CA LEU A 314 -16.73 19.77 1.34
C LEU A 314 -16.29 19.07 0.04
N ILE A 315 -17.19 18.89 -0.93
CA ILE A 315 -16.86 18.19 -2.18
C ILE A 315 -15.74 18.91 -2.95
N TRP A 316 -15.83 20.24 -3.04
CA TRP A 316 -14.84 21.07 -3.72
C TRP A 316 -13.48 21.05 -3.03
N THR A 317 -13.46 20.92 -1.70
CA THR A 317 -12.26 20.76 -0.89
C THR A 317 -11.51 19.48 -1.26
N LYS A 318 -12.22 18.35 -1.42
CA LYS A 318 -11.62 17.08 -1.86
C LYS A 318 -11.11 17.16 -3.30
N VAL A 319 -11.89 17.71 -4.21
CA VAL A 319 -11.50 17.87 -5.63
C VAL A 319 -10.26 18.75 -5.74
N SER A 320 -10.20 19.86 -5.01
CA SER A 320 -9.05 20.78 -4.99
C SER A 320 -7.79 20.11 -4.44
N TRP A 321 -7.93 19.33 -3.36
CA TRP A 321 -6.84 18.53 -2.81
C TRP A 321 -6.30 17.51 -3.83
N MET A 322 -7.18 16.77 -4.50
CA MET A 322 -6.77 15.80 -5.52
C MET A 322 -6.05 16.48 -6.69
N ALA A 323 -6.56 17.61 -7.16
CA ALA A 323 -5.91 18.40 -8.22
C ALA A 323 -4.52 18.87 -7.80
N PHE A 324 -4.37 19.37 -6.58
CA PHE A 324 -3.07 19.76 -6.01
C PHE A 324 -2.12 18.57 -5.91
N ALA A 325 -2.54 17.48 -5.30
CA ALA A 325 -1.71 16.29 -5.10
C ALA A 325 -1.23 15.72 -6.44
N TYR A 326 -2.10 15.70 -7.46
CA TYR A 326 -1.74 15.28 -8.81
C TYR A 326 -0.70 16.21 -9.45
N ALA A 327 -0.96 17.53 -9.46
CA ALA A 327 -0.05 18.52 -10.05
C ALA A 327 1.32 18.52 -9.36
N PHE A 328 1.34 18.44 -8.02
CA PHE A 328 2.56 18.34 -7.23
C PHE A 328 3.35 17.07 -7.53
N SER A 329 2.67 15.91 -7.59
CA SER A 329 3.31 14.63 -7.90
C SER A 329 3.88 14.61 -9.33
N PHE A 330 3.14 15.15 -10.30
CA PHE A 330 3.58 15.24 -11.68
C PHE A 330 4.83 16.15 -11.83
N ALA A 331 4.79 17.35 -11.26
CA ALA A 331 5.93 18.25 -11.27
C ALA A 331 7.14 17.66 -10.51
N GLY A 332 6.88 17.01 -9.37
CA GLY A 332 7.88 16.30 -8.58
C GLY A 332 8.57 15.18 -9.36
N ALA A 333 7.81 14.37 -10.12
CA ALA A 333 8.35 13.32 -10.97
C ALA A 333 9.25 13.85 -12.09
N ILE A 334 8.86 14.95 -12.75
CA ILE A 334 9.69 15.60 -13.77
C ILE A 334 10.99 16.14 -13.16
N CYS A 335 10.88 16.88 -12.05
CA CYS A 335 12.05 17.41 -11.34
C CYS A 335 12.99 16.30 -10.90
N TYR A 336 12.45 15.21 -10.36
CA TYR A 336 13.22 14.04 -9.96
C TYR A 336 13.91 13.37 -11.15
N GLY A 337 13.20 13.17 -12.28
CA GLY A 337 13.78 12.60 -13.50
C GLY A 337 14.95 13.42 -14.05
N VAL A 338 14.83 14.75 -14.05
CA VAL A 338 15.93 15.65 -14.46
C VAL A 338 17.11 15.55 -13.50
N GLN A 339 16.88 15.56 -12.18
CA GLN A 339 17.94 15.40 -11.19
C GLN A 339 18.64 14.04 -11.30
N GLN A 340 17.87 12.98 -11.53
CA GLN A 340 18.37 11.62 -11.68
C GLN A 340 19.23 11.48 -12.92
N THR A 341 18.82 12.07 -14.05
CA THR A 341 19.59 12.09 -15.30
C THR A 341 20.92 12.83 -15.13
N LYS A 342 20.89 14.00 -14.49
CA LYS A 342 22.12 14.76 -14.20
C LYS A 342 23.08 14.01 -13.29
N MET A 343 22.55 13.34 -12.27
CA MET A 343 23.34 12.52 -11.37
C MET A 343 23.97 11.33 -12.11
N PHE A 344 23.20 10.63 -12.93
CA PHE A 344 23.71 9.50 -13.72
C PHE A 344 24.80 9.94 -14.69
N ALA A 345 24.60 11.06 -15.40
CA ALA A 345 25.61 11.63 -16.28
C ALA A 345 26.90 11.99 -15.53
N ARG A 346 26.80 12.53 -14.30
CA ARG A 346 27.97 12.84 -13.47
C ARG A 346 28.69 11.58 -12.99
N VAL A 347 27.98 10.59 -12.47
CA VAL A 347 28.59 9.34 -11.99
C VAL A 347 29.24 8.58 -13.14
N SER A 348 28.56 8.48 -14.28
CA SER A 348 29.13 7.89 -15.50
C SER A 348 30.30 8.71 -16.04
N ALA A 349 30.37 10.01 -15.74
CA ALA A 349 31.50 10.85 -16.12
C ALA A 349 32.75 10.61 -15.25
N GLU A 350 32.55 10.17 -14.01
CA GLU A 350 33.61 9.88 -13.03
C GLU A 350 34.07 8.41 -13.09
N GLU A 351 33.20 7.47 -13.44
CA GLU A 351 33.57 6.06 -13.61
C GLU A 351 34.35 5.82 -14.91
N GLU A 352 35.45 5.07 -14.79
CA GLU A 352 36.20 4.49 -15.90
C GLU A 352 35.44 3.25 -16.42
N VAL A 353 34.33 3.49 -17.10
CA VAL A 353 33.57 2.41 -17.77
C VAL A 353 34.31 1.96 -19.03
N MET A 354 34.31 0.64 -19.28
CA MET A 354 34.93 0.03 -20.47
C MET A 354 34.47 0.69 -21.78
N THR A 355 33.24 1.21 -21.83
CA THR A 355 32.69 1.91 -23.01
C THR A 355 33.47 3.18 -23.39
N ARG A 356 34.25 3.77 -22.48
CA ARG A 356 35.12 4.92 -22.78
C ARG A 356 36.41 4.53 -23.49
N TYR A 357 36.82 3.27 -23.37
CA TYR A 357 38.02 2.73 -23.99
C TYR A 357 37.70 1.92 -25.25
N VAL A 358 36.44 1.91 -25.68
CA VAL A 358 35.98 1.17 -26.86
C VAL A 358 35.50 2.17 -27.90
N ALA A 359 36.00 2.03 -29.13
CA ALA A 359 35.46 2.70 -30.30
C ALA A 359 34.69 1.69 -31.14
N ILE A 360 33.50 2.08 -31.61
CA ILE A 360 32.74 1.29 -32.57
C ILE A 360 33.12 1.78 -33.96
N LEU A 361 33.68 0.88 -34.77
CA LEU A 361 34.06 1.15 -36.15
C LEU A 361 33.00 0.56 -37.08
N GLU A 362 32.29 1.43 -37.79
CA GLU A 362 31.27 1.04 -38.77
C GLU A 362 31.76 1.28 -40.20
N GLY A 363 31.16 0.60 -41.18
CA GLY A 363 31.49 0.78 -42.60
C GLY A 363 32.80 0.13 -43.07
N LEU A 364 33.31 -0.85 -42.32
CA LEU A 364 34.49 -1.63 -42.71
C LEU A 364 34.23 -2.45 -43.99
N PRO A 365 35.25 -2.69 -44.85
CA PRO A 365 35.10 -3.50 -46.05
C PRO A 365 34.74 -4.94 -45.71
N LYS A 366 34.00 -5.62 -46.60
CA LYS A 366 33.67 -7.04 -46.43
C LYS A 366 34.95 -7.87 -46.44
N MET A 367 35.24 -8.51 -45.31
CA MET A 367 36.38 -9.41 -45.13
C MET A 367 35.90 -10.84 -44.99
N LYS A 368 36.74 -11.81 -45.38
CA LYS A 368 36.43 -13.23 -45.26
C LYS A 368 36.79 -13.73 -43.87
N GLY A 369 35.96 -14.57 -43.27
CA GLY A 369 36.23 -15.20 -41.97
C GLY A 369 37.42 -16.18 -41.94
N SER A 370 38.06 -16.45 -43.09
CA SER A 370 39.25 -17.28 -43.18
C SER A 370 40.55 -16.56 -42.80
N GLU A 371 40.52 -15.23 -42.71
CA GLU A 371 41.68 -14.40 -42.35
C GLU A 371 41.59 -14.00 -40.88
N ASN A 372 42.73 -13.72 -40.24
CA ASN A 372 42.76 -13.16 -38.88
C ASN A 372 42.32 -11.69 -38.89
N VAL A 373 41.01 -11.46 -39.09
CA VAL A 373 40.42 -10.13 -39.24
C VAL A 373 40.73 -9.23 -38.04
N GLU A 374 40.78 -9.79 -36.83
CA GLU A 374 41.08 -9.04 -35.61
C GLU A 374 42.51 -8.47 -35.62
N GLU A 375 43.52 -9.23 -36.05
CA GLU A 375 44.90 -8.74 -36.13
C GLU A 375 45.06 -7.68 -37.22
N ILE A 376 44.49 -7.92 -38.41
CA ILE A 376 44.53 -6.99 -39.53
C ILE A 376 43.87 -5.65 -39.14
N LEU A 377 42.70 -5.70 -38.50
CA LEU A 377 42.02 -4.49 -38.03
C LEU A 377 42.77 -3.82 -36.89
N LYS A 378 43.31 -4.58 -35.94
CA LYS A 378 44.11 -4.04 -34.85
C LYS A 378 45.32 -3.27 -35.37
N ASP A 379 46.07 -3.84 -36.31
CA ASP A 379 47.23 -3.19 -36.91
C ASP A 379 46.84 -1.97 -37.73
N ALA A 380 45.77 -2.05 -38.51
CA ALA A 380 45.27 -0.93 -39.31
C ALA A 380 44.81 0.25 -38.43
N VAL A 381 44.09 -0.03 -37.33
CA VAL A 381 43.63 1.00 -36.39
C VAL A 381 44.80 1.57 -35.60
N ALA A 382 45.73 0.72 -35.14
CA ALA A 382 46.93 1.18 -34.44
C ALA A 382 47.80 2.07 -35.33
N GLN A 383 47.95 1.71 -36.61
CA GLN A 383 48.69 2.50 -37.59
C GLN A 383 47.99 3.83 -37.92
N ALA A 384 46.65 3.83 -38.06
CA ALA A 384 45.90 5.03 -38.43
C ALA A 384 45.74 6.02 -37.28
N CYS A 385 45.58 5.53 -36.05
CA CYS A 385 45.33 6.38 -34.89
C CYS A 385 46.61 6.76 -34.14
N GLU A 386 47.74 6.10 -34.40
CA GLU A 386 48.99 6.25 -33.63
C GLU A 386 48.81 6.00 -32.12
N VAL A 387 47.85 5.13 -31.76
CA VAL A 387 47.55 4.73 -30.37
C VAL A 387 47.73 3.22 -30.23
N GLU A 388 48.22 2.78 -29.06
CA GLU A 388 48.27 1.37 -28.71
C GLU A 388 46.86 0.80 -28.55
N VAL A 389 46.46 -0.09 -29.46
CA VAL A 389 45.18 -0.80 -29.41
C VAL A 389 45.35 -2.05 -28.58
N VAL A 390 44.60 -2.17 -27.47
CA VAL A 390 44.67 -3.37 -26.60
C VAL A 390 44.12 -4.59 -27.34
N GLY A 391 42.96 -4.46 -27.98
CA GLY A 391 42.33 -5.52 -28.76
C GLY A 391 41.22 -4.98 -29.66
N VAL A 392 40.80 -5.81 -30.61
CA VAL A 392 39.67 -5.55 -31.50
C VAL A 392 38.76 -6.77 -31.41
N SER A 393 37.45 -6.54 -31.28
CA SER A 393 36.45 -7.59 -31.37
C SER A 393 35.59 -7.32 -32.59
N VAL A 394 35.41 -8.34 -33.44
CA VAL A 394 34.65 -8.21 -34.68
C VAL A 394 33.21 -8.64 -34.42
N CYS A 395 32.27 -7.74 -34.70
CA CYS A 395 30.85 -8.08 -34.75
C CYS A 395 30.55 -8.73 -36.10
N TRP A 396 30.37 -10.04 -36.11
CA TRP A 396 30.01 -10.79 -37.32
C TRP A 396 28.52 -10.63 -37.61
N ASP A 397 28.17 -10.21 -38.82
CA ASP A 397 26.80 -10.25 -39.30
C ASP A 397 26.46 -11.67 -39.77
N PHE A 398 25.85 -12.45 -38.88
CA PHE A 398 25.32 -13.77 -39.17
C PHE A 398 23.79 -13.77 -39.21
N GLY A 399 23.14 -12.64 -39.54
CA GLY A 399 21.68 -12.51 -39.53
C GLY A 399 20.95 -13.61 -40.33
N GLU A 400 21.46 -13.97 -41.50
CA GLU A 400 20.89 -15.03 -42.34
C GLU A 400 21.19 -16.46 -41.84
N HIS A 401 22.24 -16.64 -41.03
CA HIS A 401 22.75 -17.95 -40.59
C HIS A 401 22.72 -18.09 -39.06
N ARG A 402 21.88 -17.30 -38.38
CA ARG A 402 21.88 -17.20 -36.92
C ARG A 402 21.59 -18.52 -36.23
N GLU A 403 20.63 -19.29 -36.74
CA GLU A 403 20.28 -20.59 -36.16
C GLU A 403 21.43 -21.59 -36.31
N GLU A 404 22.07 -21.63 -37.47
CA GLU A 404 23.21 -22.52 -37.73
C GLU A 404 24.42 -22.18 -36.84
N VAL A 405 24.73 -20.89 -36.68
CA VAL A 405 25.84 -20.43 -35.83
C VAL A 405 25.57 -20.71 -34.36
N MET A 406 24.35 -20.45 -33.87
CA MET A 406 23.99 -20.73 -32.48
C MET A 406 24.00 -22.24 -32.19
N HIS A 407 23.48 -23.06 -33.09
CA HIS A 407 23.52 -24.53 -32.95
C HIS A 407 24.96 -25.05 -32.94
N ALA A 408 25.83 -24.53 -33.82
CA ALA A 408 27.23 -24.92 -33.83
C ALA A 408 28.00 -24.50 -32.56
N LEU A 409 27.63 -23.37 -31.95
CA LEU A 409 28.19 -22.95 -30.66
C LEU A 409 27.72 -23.85 -29.51
N GLU A 410 26.44 -24.20 -29.47
CA GLU A 410 25.88 -25.14 -28.48
C GLU A 410 26.55 -26.52 -28.59
N ASP A 411 26.69 -27.06 -29.82
CA ASP A 411 27.38 -28.33 -30.06
C ASP A 411 28.88 -28.27 -29.66
N ALA A 412 29.52 -27.11 -29.81
CA ALA A 412 30.92 -26.90 -29.47
C ALA A 412 31.17 -26.70 -27.95
N GLU A 413 30.16 -26.31 -27.17
CA GLU A 413 30.24 -26.24 -25.71
C GLU A 413 30.13 -27.62 -25.03
N GLU A 414 29.55 -28.62 -25.69
CA GLU A 414 29.32 -29.95 -25.10
C GLU A 414 30.55 -30.88 -24.87
N PRO A 415 31.77 -30.70 -25.40
CA PRO A 415 32.86 -31.66 -25.16
C PRO A 415 33.99 -31.13 -24.28
N SER A 416 33.79 -30.99 -22.95
CA SER A 416 34.94 -31.04 -22.01
C SER A 416 34.66 -31.42 -20.55
N GLU A 417 33.41 -31.42 -20.05
CA GLU A 417 33.16 -31.75 -18.63
C GLU A 417 33.28 -33.26 -18.28
N GLY A 418 33.46 -34.14 -19.27
CA GLY A 418 33.44 -35.60 -19.08
C GLY A 418 34.78 -36.34 -18.98
N GLN A 419 35.94 -35.71 -19.21
CA GLN A 419 37.22 -36.45 -19.42
C GLN A 419 38.40 -36.11 -18.49
N GLY A 420 38.16 -35.49 -17.33
CA GLY A 420 39.24 -35.02 -16.45
C GLY A 420 39.27 -35.54 -15.01
N SER A 421 39.30 -36.86 -14.75
CA SER A 421 39.83 -37.37 -13.45
C SER A 421 39.98 -38.90 -13.38
N ALA A 422 40.93 -39.48 -14.11
CA ALA A 422 41.44 -40.82 -13.79
C ALA A 422 42.81 -41.07 -14.45
N ASN A 423 43.88 -40.41 -13.97
CA ASN A 423 45.24 -40.98 -13.95
C ASN A 423 46.27 -39.97 -13.44
N THR A 424 46.51 -39.95 -12.14
CA THR A 424 47.79 -39.48 -11.60
C THR A 424 48.11 -40.23 -10.30
N THR A 425 48.57 -41.48 -10.42
CA THR A 425 49.23 -42.18 -9.31
C THR A 425 50.24 -43.18 -9.88
N SER A 426 51.45 -42.72 -10.18
CA SER A 426 52.70 -43.49 -10.13
C SER A 426 53.86 -42.63 -10.62
N ARG A 427 54.58 -41.98 -9.70
CA ARG A 427 56.05 -42.06 -9.62
C ARG A 427 56.56 -41.49 -8.32
#